data_AF-A0A4Q5T9W7-F1
#
_entry.id   AF-A0A4Q5T9W7-F1
#
_cell.length_a   1.000
_cell.length_b   1.000
_cell.length_c   1.000
_cell.angle_alpha   90.00
_cell.angle_beta   90.00
_cell.angle_gamma   90.00
#
_symmetry.space_group_name_H-M   'P 1'
#
loop_
_entity.id
_entity.type
_entity.pdbx_description
1 polymer ?
#
loop_
_entity_poly.entity_id
_entity_poly.type
_entity_poly.pdbx_seq_one_letter_code
_entity_poly.pdbx_strand_id
1 'polypeptide(L)'
;FYTGAVARDVAPTVQAPPKDPASDLPAPAGSMTERDLAGYRVDRQAPTRARYRGLDVYGMAPSSSGGIAVGEALNILEGFRLGGGQRLGTSLHLFLETSARVFADRAAYVGDVPGVPTSTLLSQRFADSRACTIDPAKASTRPVAAGALDGSGCATVANEEKPDTENISTTHLSVVDRWGNAASYTLTIEQTGGSGITVPGRGFLLNNELTDFTAVYDPKDPNRIEPGKRPRSSMSPTIVLDRGRVKYVVGSPGGATIITTVLQVLVNRIDLGMTLPQAVAAPRASQRNVAVTPAEPAFIEQYGSLLAPFGQRLTPSGDAFTSQAEIGAAAAIEQDRRGRLTAVAEPERRGGGTALVVKPDRRR
;
A
#
# COMPACT_ATOMS: atom_id res chain seq x y z
N PHE A 1 -8.76 -27.91 0.06
CA PHE A 1 -7.53 -27.28 0.56
C PHE A 1 -7.45 -27.42 2.08
N TYR A 2 -8.29 -26.72 2.85
CA TYR A 2 -8.18 -26.53 4.31
C TYR A 2 -8.44 -27.74 5.24
N THR A 3 -9.15 -28.78 4.81
CA THR A 3 -9.49 -29.96 5.66
C THR A 3 -9.17 -31.30 4.98
N GLY A 4 -8.56 -31.25 3.79
CA GLY A 4 -8.37 -32.43 2.93
C GLY A 4 -6.91 -32.85 2.80
N ALA A 5 -6.62 -33.64 1.76
CA ALA A 5 -5.27 -34.14 1.49
C ALA A 5 -4.21 -33.02 1.38
N VAL A 6 -4.58 -31.84 0.88
CA VAL A 6 -3.65 -30.70 0.80
C VAL A 6 -3.26 -30.20 2.20
N ALA A 7 -4.20 -30.10 3.14
CA ALA A 7 -3.88 -29.67 4.51
C ALA A 7 -2.95 -30.65 5.23
N ARG A 8 -3.19 -31.96 5.00
CA ARG A 8 -2.34 -33.05 5.50
C ARG A 8 -0.91 -33.03 4.96
N ASP A 9 -0.68 -32.41 3.80
CA ASP A 9 0.67 -32.27 3.25
C ASP A 9 1.32 -30.94 3.69
N VAL A 10 0.54 -29.85 3.76
CA VAL A 10 1.05 -28.52 4.12
C VAL A 10 1.59 -28.50 5.55
N ALA A 11 0.83 -28.96 6.53
CA ALA A 11 1.24 -28.83 7.94
C ALA A 11 2.56 -29.58 8.26
N PRO A 12 2.75 -30.85 7.86
CA PRO A 12 4.04 -31.52 8.02
C PRO A 12 5.17 -30.85 7.24
N THR A 13 4.89 -30.30 6.05
CA THR A 13 5.91 -29.56 5.26
C THR A 13 6.37 -28.31 6.01
N VAL A 14 5.48 -27.60 6.70
CA VAL A 14 5.86 -26.44 7.52
C VAL A 14 6.66 -26.86 8.75
N GLN A 15 6.27 -27.97 9.40
CA GLN A 15 6.93 -28.48 10.60
C GLN A 15 8.29 -29.14 10.32
N ALA A 16 8.48 -29.69 9.12
CA ALA A 16 9.73 -30.28 8.64
C ALA A 16 10.00 -29.81 7.20
N PRO A 17 10.46 -28.55 7.01
CA PRO A 17 10.67 -28.00 5.67
C PRO A 17 11.68 -28.84 4.87
N PRO A 18 11.36 -29.24 3.63
CA PRO A 18 12.31 -29.86 2.74
C PRO A 18 13.50 -28.92 2.52
N LYS A 19 14.71 -29.44 2.71
CA LYS A 19 15.96 -28.71 2.51
C LYS A 19 16.83 -29.47 1.51
N ASP A 20 17.40 -28.74 0.56
CA ASP A 20 18.43 -29.30 -0.32
C ASP A 20 19.63 -29.77 0.53
N PRO A 21 20.06 -31.05 0.44
CA PRO A 21 21.21 -31.55 1.18
C PRO A 21 22.51 -30.77 0.94
N ALA A 22 22.65 -30.09 -0.20
CA ALA A 22 23.81 -29.27 -0.53
C ALA A 22 23.74 -27.85 0.08
N SER A 23 22.60 -27.44 0.62
CA SER A 23 22.43 -26.11 1.22
C SER A 23 22.94 -26.09 2.67
N ASP A 24 23.70 -25.06 3.02
CA ASP A 24 24.14 -24.77 4.40
C ASP A 24 23.16 -23.86 5.15
N LEU A 25 22.20 -23.23 4.45
CA LEU A 25 21.22 -22.31 5.02
C LEU A 25 20.28 -23.00 6.04
N PRO A 26 19.84 -22.30 7.09
CA PRO A 26 18.87 -22.86 8.03
C PRO A 26 17.50 -23.09 7.35
N ALA A 27 16.80 -24.14 7.77
CA ALA A 27 15.41 -24.39 7.42
C ALA A 27 14.58 -24.52 8.71
N PRO A 28 14.19 -23.40 9.34
CA PRO A 28 13.53 -23.42 10.64
C PRO A 28 12.18 -24.14 10.57
N ALA A 29 11.95 -25.05 11.50
CA ALA A 29 10.66 -25.71 11.66
C ALA A 29 9.59 -24.70 12.10
N GLY A 30 8.45 -24.69 11.41
CA GLY A 30 7.28 -23.92 11.80
C GLY A 30 6.36 -24.70 12.75
N SER A 31 5.37 -24.02 13.31
CA SER A 31 4.42 -24.58 14.29
C SER A 31 3.00 -24.77 13.76
N MET A 32 2.76 -24.50 12.47
CA MET A 32 1.43 -24.65 11.85
C MET A 32 0.94 -26.09 11.94
N THR A 33 -0.33 -26.27 12.27
CA THR A 33 -1.01 -27.56 12.36
C THR A 33 -2.15 -27.65 11.35
N GLU A 34 -2.66 -28.87 11.11
CA GLU A 34 -3.89 -29.06 10.33
C GLU A 34 -5.10 -28.37 10.97
N ARG A 35 -5.11 -28.19 12.30
CA ARG A 35 -6.19 -27.48 13.00
C ARG A 35 -6.21 -26.01 12.64
N ASP A 36 -5.04 -25.38 12.50
CA ASP A 36 -4.93 -23.98 12.07
C ASP A 36 -5.52 -23.80 10.66
N LEU A 37 -5.19 -24.72 9.74
CA LEU A 37 -5.77 -24.74 8.38
C LEU A 37 -7.28 -24.97 8.40
N ALA A 38 -7.76 -25.95 9.18
CA ALA A 38 -9.17 -26.29 9.26
C ALA A 38 -10.03 -25.16 9.89
N GLY A 39 -9.43 -24.43 10.84
CA GLY A 39 -10.04 -23.30 11.55
C GLY A 39 -10.12 -22.02 10.71
N TYR A 40 -9.27 -21.87 9.69
CA TYR A 40 -9.21 -20.65 8.88
C TYR A 40 -10.53 -20.34 8.15
N ARG A 41 -10.95 -19.08 8.21
CA ARG A 41 -12.07 -18.52 7.44
C ARG A 41 -11.65 -17.16 6.89
N VAL A 42 -12.15 -16.82 5.71
CA VAL A 42 -11.97 -15.48 5.13
C VAL A 42 -12.98 -14.53 5.78
N ASP A 43 -12.48 -13.44 6.36
CA ASP A 43 -13.34 -12.42 6.93
C ASP A 43 -13.99 -11.57 5.84
N ARG A 44 -15.28 -11.27 6.02
CA ARG A 44 -16.00 -10.29 5.20
C ARG A 44 -16.10 -8.99 5.96
N GLN A 45 -15.28 -8.02 5.58
CA GLN A 45 -15.20 -6.73 6.26
C GLN A 45 -15.73 -5.63 5.34
N ALA A 46 -16.43 -4.64 5.94
CA ALA A 46 -16.79 -3.43 5.22
C ALA A 46 -15.51 -2.66 4.86
N PRO A 47 -15.40 -2.10 3.64
CA PRO A 47 -14.22 -1.34 3.23
C PRO A 47 -14.06 -0.08 4.08
N THR A 48 -12.85 0.45 4.15
CA THR A 48 -12.65 1.83 4.62
C THR A 48 -13.35 2.80 3.67
N ARG A 49 -13.73 3.98 4.17
CA ARG A 49 -14.35 5.03 3.36
C ARG A 49 -13.76 6.38 3.73
N ALA A 50 -13.26 7.08 2.73
CA ALA A 50 -12.85 8.49 2.80
C ALA A 50 -13.54 9.31 1.70
N ARG A 51 -13.43 10.63 1.76
CA ARG A 51 -13.91 11.54 0.70
C ARG A 51 -12.76 12.39 0.20
N TYR A 52 -12.67 12.58 -1.10
CA TYR A 52 -11.62 13.40 -1.70
C TYR A 52 -12.12 14.10 -2.96
N ARG A 53 -12.07 15.43 -3.00
CA ARG A 53 -12.51 16.26 -4.14
C ARG A 53 -13.92 15.92 -4.64
N GLY A 54 -14.82 15.60 -3.70
CA GLY A 54 -16.20 15.18 -3.99
C GLY A 54 -16.37 13.72 -4.43
N LEU A 55 -15.31 12.92 -4.45
CA LEU A 55 -15.31 11.49 -4.73
C LEU A 55 -15.40 10.68 -3.43
N ASP A 56 -16.03 9.50 -3.50
CA ASP A 56 -16.00 8.51 -2.42
C ASP A 56 -14.85 7.52 -2.69
N VAL A 57 -13.92 7.38 -1.75
CA VAL A 57 -12.75 6.51 -1.86
C VAL A 57 -12.91 5.33 -0.91
N TYR A 58 -12.86 4.11 -1.46
CA TYR A 58 -12.98 2.87 -0.72
C TYR A 58 -11.68 2.07 -0.77
N GLY A 59 -11.21 1.62 0.39
CA GLY A 59 -9.99 0.82 0.52
C GLY A 59 -10.18 -0.42 1.38
N MET A 60 -9.11 -1.21 1.50
CA MET A 60 -9.11 -2.42 2.33
C MET A 60 -9.25 -2.10 3.82
N ALA A 61 -10.04 -2.89 4.53
CA ALA A 61 -10.17 -2.83 5.99
C ALA A 61 -8.91 -3.34 6.71
N PRO A 62 -8.72 -3.00 8.01
CA PRO A 62 -7.74 -3.67 8.87
C PRO A 62 -7.90 -5.21 8.83
N SER A 63 -6.84 -6.01 8.87
CA SER A 63 -5.48 -5.66 9.30
C SER A 63 -4.60 -4.96 8.26
N SER A 64 -5.07 -4.79 7.01
CA SER A 64 -4.35 -3.92 6.08
C SER A 64 -4.42 -2.47 6.55
N SER A 65 -3.28 -1.80 6.52
CA SER A 65 -3.15 -0.36 6.72
C SER A 65 -3.45 0.47 5.49
N GLY A 66 -3.50 -0.15 4.32
CA GLY A 66 -3.55 0.55 3.04
C GLY A 66 -4.77 1.46 2.88
N GLY A 67 -5.96 0.94 3.19
CA GLY A 67 -7.20 1.71 3.10
C GLY A 67 -7.31 2.86 4.10
N ILE A 68 -6.66 2.74 5.26
CA ILE A 68 -6.60 3.82 6.26
C ILE A 68 -5.61 4.88 5.81
N ALA A 69 -4.35 4.50 5.53
CA ALA A 69 -3.28 5.44 5.21
C ALA A 69 -3.54 6.22 3.91
N VAL A 70 -4.08 5.57 2.88
CA VAL A 70 -4.50 6.26 1.64
C VAL A 70 -5.66 7.22 1.92
N GLY A 71 -6.69 6.78 2.64
CA GLY A 71 -7.85 7.62 2.95
C GLY A 71 -7.50 8.83 3.83
N GLU A 72 -6.68 8.62 4.85
CA GLU A 72 -6.15 9.66 5.73
C GLU A 72 -5.32 10.68 4.95
N ALA A 73 -4.39 10.21 4.10
CA ALA A 73 -3.57 11.10 3.29
C ALA A 73 -4.41 11.97 2.35
N LEU A 74 -5.44 11.40 1.73
CA LEU A 74 -6.35 12.14 0.87
C LEU A 74 -7.15 13.19 1.67
N ASN A 75 -7.66 12.85 2.87
CA ASN A 75 -8.33 13.84 3.73
C ASN A 75 -7.39 14.99 4.15
N ILE A 76 -6.11 14.69 4.43
CA ILE A 76 -5.10 15.73 4.75
C ILE A 76 -4.89 16.64 3.53
N LEU A 77 -4.70 16.04 2.35
CA LEU A 77 -4.46 16.76 1.11
C LEU A 77 -5.69 17.54 0.61
N GLU A 78 -6.90 17.18 1.06
CA GLU A 78 -8.14 17.90 0.74
C GLU A 78 -8.06 19.38 1.18
N GLY A 79 -7.41 19.65 2.32
CA GLY A 79 -7.23 21.00 2.86
C GLY A 79 -6.22 21.86 2.09
N PHE A 80 -5.43 21.27 1.19
CA PHE A 80 -4.43 21.99 0.41
C PHE A 80 -4.85 22.16 -1.05
N ARG A 81 -4.38 23.25 -1.67
CA ARG A 81 -4.55 23.46 -3.11
C ARG A 81 -3.36 22.92 -3.89
N LEU A 82 -3.53 21.69 -4.38
CA LEU A 82 -2.55 21.02 -5.23
C LEU A 82 -2.70 21.43 -6.71
N GLY A 83 -1.66 21.20 -7.51
CA GLY A 83 -1.68 21.40 -8.95
C GLY A 83 -0.30 21.33 -9.61
N GLY A 84 -0.28 21.18 -10.93
CA GLY A 84 0.94 21.18 -11.73
C GLY A 84 1.54 22.57 -12.01
N GLY A 85 2.46 22.63 -12.98
CA GLY A 85 3.12 23.87 -13.40
C GLY A 85 3.90 24.52 -12.24
N GLN A 86 3.65 25.80 -11.98
CA GLN A 86 4.33 26.55 -10.91
C GLN A 86 4.07 25.99 -9.49
N ARG A 87 3.01 25.21 -9.28
CA ARG A 87 2.70 24.60 -7.97
C ARG A 87 3.22 23.18 -7.80
N LEU A 88 3.89 22.63 -8.81
CA LEU A 88 4.29 21.23 -8.79
C LEU A 88 5.23 20.95 -7.61
N GLY A 89 6.22 21.81 -7.36
CA GLY A 89 7.14 21.67 -6.22
C GLY A 89 6.41 21.64 -4.87
N THR A 90 5.52 22.60 -4.62
CA THR A 90 4.70 22.63 -3.38
C THR A 90 3.79 21.40 -3.28
N SER A 91 3.18 20.96 -4.38
CA SER A 91 2.29 19.80 -4.38
C SER A 91 3.02 18.50 -4.04
N LEU A 92 4.22 18.31 -4.62
CA LEU A 92 5.07 17.17 -4.30
C LEU A 92 5.62 17.25 -2.87
N HIS A 93 5.98 18.45 -2.39
CA HIS A 93 6.38 18.66 -1.01
C HIS A 93 5.27 18.24 -0.02
N LEU A 94 4.05 18.73 -0.24
CA LEU A 94 2.89 18.38 0.59
C LEU A 94 2.58 16.87 0.52
N PHE A 95 2.66 16.26 -0.66
CA PHE A 95 2.54 14.80 -0.80
C PHE A 95 3.55 14.04 0.08
N LEU A 96 4.83 14.44 0.08
CA LEU A 96 5.86 13.80 0.90
C LEU A 96 5.67 14.05 2.40
N GLU A 97 5.28 15.27 2.79
CA GLU A 97 5.01 15.61 4.19
C GLU A 97 3.78 14.85 4.71
N THR A 98 2.70 14.79 3.95
CA THR A 98 1.51 13.99 4.29
C THR A 98 1.84 12.51 4.39
N SER A 99 2.60 11.98 3.43
CA SER A 99 3.02 10.57 3.44
C SER A 99 3.77 10.22 4.73
N ALA A 100 4.67 11.09 5.21
CA ALA A 100 5.34 10.86 6.49
C ALA A 100 4.36 10.76 7.69
N ARG A 101 3.34 11.62 7.76
CA ARG A 101 2.35 11.59 8.87
C ARG A 101 1.58 10.28 8.88
N VAL A 102 1.02 9.88 7.73
CA VAL A 102 0.17 8.68 7.68
C VAL A 102 0.97 7.40 7.96
N PHE A 103 2.28 7.39 7.70
CA PHE A 103 3.15 6.28 8.11
C PHE A 103 3.43 6.29 9.62
N ALA A 104 3.57 7.45 10.25
CA ALA A 104 3.65 7.56 11.70
C ALA A 104 2.35 7.07 12.38
N ASP A 105 1.20 7.46 11.84
CA ASP A 105 -0.13 7.07 12.35
C ASP A 105 -0.41 5.58 12.10
N ARG A 106 -0.06 5.06 10.92
CA ARG A 106 -0.03 3.61 10.63
C ARG A 106 0.75 2.85 11.68
N ALA A 107 1.98 3.29 11.97
CA ALA A 107 2.88 2.61 12.90
C ALA A 107 2.32 2.56 14.32
N ALA A 108 1.69 3.66 14.76
CA ALA A 108 1.16 3.78 16.12
C ALA A 108 -0.16 3.03 16.35
N TYR A 109 -1.05 2.96 15.35
CA TYR A 109 -2.46 2.61 15.60
C TYR A 109 -3.01 1.41 14.84
N VAL A 110 -2.38 1.02 13.73
CA VAL A 110 -2.96 0.03 12.83
C VAL A 110 -2.32 -1.34 13.02
N GLY A 111 -3.15 -2.38 13.09
CA GLY A 111 -2.77 -3.79 13.18
C GLY A 111 -4.03 -4.65 13.35
N ASP A 112 -3.87 -5.97 13.52
CA ASP A 112 -4.99 -6.86 13.81
C ASP A 112 -5.29 -6.90 15.32
N VAL A 113 -5.87 -5.82 15.83
CA VAL A 113 -6.23 -5.65 17.24
C VAL A 113 -7.67 -5.16 17.37
N PRO A 114 -8.38 -5.51 18.46
CA PRO A 114 -9.67 -4.89 18.75
C PRO A 114 -9.53 -3.37 18.87
N GLY A 115 -10.44 -2.62 18.25
CA GLY A 115 -10.55 -1.18 18.46
C GLY A 115 -9.59 -0.29 17.66
N VAL A 116 -9.06 -0.75 16.50
CA VAL A 116 -8.36 0.16 15.56
C VAL A 116 -9.23 1.40 15.30
N PRO A 117 -8.73 2.63 15.56
CA PRO A 117 -9.54 3.85 15.55
C PRO A 117 -9.83 4.36 14.12
N THR A 118 -10.34 3.48 13.26
CA THR A 118 -10.54 3.68 11.83
C THR A 118 -11.40 4.92 11.53
N SER A 119 -12.47 5.13 12.30
CA SER A 119 -13.36 6.29 12.14
C SER A 119 -12.67 7.61 12.46
N THR A 120 -11.79 7.63 13.47
CA THR A 120 -10.99 8.80 13.83
C THR A 120 -9.94 9.08 12.76
N LEU A 121 -9.13 8.09 12.39
CA LEU A 121 -8.06 8.25 11.40
C LEU A 121 -8.59 8.70 10.03
N LEU A 122 -9.81 8.28 9.66
CA LEU A 122 -10.47 8.67 8.42
C LEU A 122 -11.40 9.90 8.56
N SER A 123 -11.39 10.60 9.71
CA SER A 123 -12.17 11.81 9.91
C SER A 123 -11.43 13.05 9.39
N GLN A 124 -12.18 14.03 8.87
CA GLN A 124 -11.59 15.32 8.48
C GLN A 124 -10.97 16.03 9.69
N ARG A 125 -11.58 15.91 10.88
CA ARG A 125 -11.05 16.50 12.11
C ARG A 125 -9.63 16.01 12.44
N PHE A 126 -9.39 14.70 12.33
CA PHE A 126 -8.04 14.17 12.51
C PHE A 126 -7.11 14.63 11.39
N ALA A 127 -7.56 14.58 10.13
CA ALA A 127 -6.77 15.07 9.00
C ALA A 127 -6.35 16.55 9.16
N ASP A 128 -7.23 17.42 9.66
CA ASP A 128 -6.94 18.83 9.93
C ASP A 128 -5.88 18.98 11.03
N SER A 129 -5.92 18.13 12.06
CA SER A 129 -4.90 18.15 13.11
C SER A 129 -3.52 17.73 12.58
N ARG A 130 -3.48 16.75 11.66
CA ARG A 130 -2.25 16.35 10.97
C ARG A 130 -1.77 17.43 10.02
N ALA A 131 -2.66 18.03 9.24
CA ALA A 131 -2.35 19.13 8.31
C ALA A 131 -1.73 20.33 9.03
N CYS A 132 -2.19 20.66 10.25
CA CYS A 132 -1.59 21.73 11.05
C CYS A 132 -0.10 21.50 11.37
N THR A 133 0.35 20.24 11.44
CA THR A 133 1.77 19.92 11.69
C THR A 133 2.66 20.08 10.46
N ILE A 134 2.11 20.38 9.29
CA ILE A 134 2.85 20.53 8.04
C ILE A 134 3.22 22.00 7.83
N ASP A 135 4.51 22.29 7.77
CA ASP A 135 5.00 23.57 7.26
C ASP A 135 5.02 23.51 5.73
N PRO A 136 4.20 24.32 5.01
CA PRO A 136 4.12 24.25 3.55
C PRO A 136 5.38 24.76 2.84
N ALA A 137 6.32 25.38 3.56
CA ALA A 137 7.56 25.94 3.03
C ALA A 137 8.81 25.16 3.46
N LYS A 138 8.70 24.20 4.39
CA LYS A 138 9.86 23.50 4.96
C LYS A 138 9.55 22.05 5.33
N ALA A 139 10.41 21.14 4.88
CA ALA A 139 10.35 19.73 5.23
C ALA A 139 10.58 19.53 6.72
N SER A 140 9.78 18.66 7.33
CA SER A 140 9.94 18.30 8.74
C SER A 140 11.21 17.49 8.94
N THR A 141 11.82 17.63 10.13
CA THR A 141 12.79 16.65 10.59
C THR A 141 12.06 15.32 10.81
N ARG A 142 12.55 14.25 10.19
CA ARG A 142 11.97 12.92 10.27
C ARG A 142 12.81 12.00 11.16
N PRO A 143 12.20 11.02 11.84
CA PRO A 143 10.77 10.70 11.81
C PRO A 143 9.88 11.72 12.53
N VAL A 144 8.65 11.90 12.02
CA VAL A 144 7.61 12.67 12.69
C VAL A 144 6.78 11.79 13.62
N ALA A 145 6.20 12.40 14.64
CA ALA A 145 5.33 11.74 15.61
C ALA A 145 3.91 11.51 15.05
N ALA A 146 3.23 10.46 15.55
CA ALA A 146 1.83 10.19 15.31
C ALA A 146 0.93 11.30 15.88
N GLY A 147 -0.28 11.46 15.33
CA GLY A 147 -1.26 12.45 15.75
C GLY A 147 -2.07 11.97 16.95
N ALA A 148 -2.37 12.86 17.88
CA ALA A 148 -3.26 12.52 18.97
C ALA A 148 -4.67 12.16 18.44
N LEU A 149 -5.21 11.00 18.86
CA LEU A 149 -6.50 10.48 18.42
C LEU A 149 -7.69 11.37 18.83
N ASP A 150 -7.49 12.32 19.74
CA ASP A 150 -8.51 13.31 20.06
C ASP A 150 -8.73 14.32 18.93
N GLY A 151 -7.82 14.41 17.95
CA GLY A 151 -7.89 15.34 16.81
C GLY A 151 -7.91 16.81 17.26
N SER A 152 -7.28 17.15 18.39
CA SER A 152 -7.27 18.51 18.92
C SER A 152 -6.02 19.30 18.51
N GLY A 153 -6.23 20.47 17.90
CA GLY A 153 -5.14 21.35 17.46
C GLY A 153 -4.14 20.62 16.58
N CYS A 154 -2.86 20.71 16.93
CA CYS A 154 -1.74 20.11 16.19
C CYS A 154 -1.02 19.08 17.08
N ALA A 155 -1.75 18.50 18.03
CA ALA A 155 -1.21 17.62 19.06
C ALA A 155 -0.69 16.31 18.45
N THR A 156 0.46 15.88 18.95
CA THR A 156 1.12 14.62 18.57
C THR A 156 1.39 13.77 19.79
N VAL A 157 1.57 12.48 19.58
CA VAL A 157 2.02 11.55 20.60
C VAL A 157 3.32 10.89 20.15
N ALA A 158 4.26 10.75 21.07
CA ALA A 158 5.49 10.03 20.79
C ALA A 158 5.16 8.57 20.47
N ASN A 159 5.68 8.08 19.35
CA ASN A 159 5.67 6.69 18.98
C ASN A 159 7.09 6.30 18.58
N GLU A 160 7.51 5.11 18.99
CA GLU A 160 8.77 4.55 18.50
C GLU A 160 8.56 4.07 17.08
N GLU A 161 9.38 4.57 16.17
CA GLU A 161 9.37 4.11 14.80
C GLU A 161 10.10 2.78 14.72
N LYS A 162 9.40 1.75 14.27
CA LYS A 162 9.95 0.40 14.16
C LYS A 162 10.35 0.12 12.72
N PRO A 163 11.43 -0.66 12.49
CA PRO A 163 11.82 -1.06 11.16
C PRO A 163 10.64 -1.71 10.43
N ASP A 164 10.41 -1.26 9.20
CA ASP A 164 9.45 -1.87 8.30
C ASP A 164 10.08 -3.15 7.73
N THR A 165 9.49 -4.30 8.04
CA THR A 165 10.01 -5.63 7.68
C THR A 165 9.35 -6.22 6.43
N GLU A 166 8.34 -5.56 5.87
CA GLU A 166 7.67 -6.01 4.64
C GLU A 166 8.61 -6.01 3.45
N ASN A 167 8.62 -7.10 2.69
CA ASN A 167 9.24 -7.14 1.38
C ASN A 167 8.37 -6.50 0.30
N ILE A 168 8.95 -6.33 -0.89
CA ILE A 168 8.34 -5.55 -1.97
C ILE A 168 7.54 -6.36 -3.00
N SER A 169 7.45 -7.69 -2.88
CA SER A 169 6.86 -8.51 -3.95
C SER A 169 5.39 -8.78 -3.69
N THR A 170 4.56 -8.55 -4.69
CA THR A 170 3.10 -8.72 -4.64
C THR A 170 2.63 -8.73 -6.11
N THR A 171 1.36 -9.04 -6.37
CA THR A 171 0.73 -8.76 -7.66
C THR A 171 -0.60 -8.03 -7.46
N HIS A 172 -1.03 -7.26 -8.47
CA HIS A 172 -2.29 -6.53 -8.44
C HIS A 172 -3.07 -6.70 -9.75
N LEU A 173 -4.39 -6.83 -9.64
CA LEU A 173 -5.34 -6.94 -10.74
C LEU A 173 -6.48 -5.93 -10.53
N SER A 174 -6.82 -5.20 -11.60
CA SER A 174 -8.00 -4.34 -11.67
C SER A 174 -8.93 -4.82 -12.78
N VAL A 175 -10.23 -4.95 -12.49
CA VAL A 175 -11.27 -5.36 -13.45
C VAL A 175 -12.48 -4.46 -13.33
N VAL A 176 -13.04 -4.02 -14.46
CA VAL A 176 -14.35 -3.38 -14.56
C VAL A 176 -15.10 -4.02 -15.72
N ASP A 177 -16.35 -4.43 -15.50
CA ASP A 177 -17.18 -5.03 -16.53
C ASP A 177 -18.25 -4.08 -17.09
N ARG A 178 -18.98 -4.56 -18.10
CA ARG A 178 -20.04 -3.79 -18.79
C ARG A 178 -21.27 -3.50 -17.94
N TRP A 179 -21.45 -4.21 -16.81
CA TRP A 179 -22.58 -4.04 -15.90
C TRP A 179 -22.25 -3.07 -14.76
N GLY A 180 -21.01 -2.57 -14.71
CA GLY A 180 -20.54 -1.66 -13.67
C GLY A 180 -20.00 -2.37 -12.44
N ASN A 181 -19.79 -3.69 -12.49
CA ASN A 181 -19.06 -4.37 -11.42
C ASN A 181 -17.57 -4.01 -11.52
N ALA A 182 -16.93 -3.85 -10.36
CA ALA A 182 -15.51 -3.57 -10.26
C ALA A 182 -14.85 -4.47 -9.22
N ALA A 183 -13.64 -4.92 -9.52
CA ALA A 183 -12.78 -5.66 -8.60
C ALA A 183 -11.38 -5.05 -8.58
N SER A 184 -10.91 -4.70 -7.38
CA SER A 184 -9.52 -4.31 -7.11
C SER A 184 -8.92 -5.40 -6.24
N TYR A 185 -7.97 -6.18 -6.77
CA TYR A 185 -7.47 -7.37 -6.10
C TYR A 185 -5.95 -7.36 -6.03
N THR A 186 -5.44 -7.20 -4.81
CA THR A 186 -4.01 -7.35 -4.49
C THR A 186 -3.82 -8.68 -3.77
N LEU A 187 -2.84 -9.47 -4.21
CA LEU A 187 -2.53 -10.79 -3.66
C LEU A 187 -1.03 -11.02 -3.62
N THR A 188 -0.56 -11.77 -2.64
CA THR A 188 0.86 -11.87 -2.33
C THR A 188 1.24 -13.19 -1.66
N ILE A 189 2.54 -13.46 -1.64
CA ILE A 189 3.20 -14.45 -0.78
C ILE A 189 4.35 -13.78 0.00
N GLU A 190 4.20 -12.47 0.28
CA GLU A 190 5.12 -11.53 0.93
C GLU A 190 6.36 -11.13 0.09
N GLN A 191 7.13 -12.10 -0.41
CA GLN A 191 8.30 -11.85 -1.25
C GLN A 191 8.36 -12.76 -2.47
N THR A 192 9.30 -12.49 -3.37
CA THR A 192 9.57 -13.39 -4.50
C THR A 192 10.02 -14.74 -3.96
N GLY A 193 9.29 -15.81 -4.29
CA GLY A 193 9.55 -17.15 -3.75
C GLY A 193 8.90 -17.42 -2.39
N GLY A 194 8.33 -16.41 -1.73
CA GLY A 194 7.76 -16.53 -0.39
C GLY A 194 8.77 -17.07 0.62
N SER A 195 8.39 -18.10 1.36
CA SER A 195 9.31 -18.83 2.26
C SER A 195 10.36 -19.67 1.54
N GLY A 196 10.25 -19.85 0.21
CA GLY A 196 11.02 -20.82 -0.57
C GLY A 196 10.56 -22.27 -0.40
N ILE A 197 9.67 -22.55 0.55
CA ILE A 197 9.15 -23.89 0.82
C ILE A 197 8.14 -24.28 -0.26
N THR A 198 8.40 -25.39 -0.94
CA THR A 198 7.45 -26.01 -1.88
C THR A 198 6.82 -27.23 -1.23
N VAL A 199 5.48 -27.34 -1.30
CA VAL A 199 4.79 -28.53 -0.78
C VAL A 199 5.04 -29.72 -1.71
N PRO A 200 5.68 -30.82 -1.25
CA PRO A 200 6.04 -31.95 -2.10
C PRO A 200 4.84 -32.51 -2.88
N GLY A 201 5.02 -32.71 -4.19
CA GLY A 201 3.97 -33.26 -5.07
C GLY A 201 2.78 -32.33 -5.34
N ARG A 202 2.78 -31.09 -4.84
CA ARG A 202 1.67 -30.14 -5.02
C ARG A 202 1.97 -28.97 -5.97
N GLY A 203 3.26 -28.64 -6.17
CA GLY A 203 3.68 -27.66 -7.18
C GLY A 203 3.36 -26.20 -6.84
N PHE A 204 3.21 -25.85 -5.56
CA PHE A 204 3.04 -24.46 -5.11
C PHE A 204 3.95 -24.12 -3.92
N LEU A 205 4.27 -22.83 -3.82
CA LEU A 205 5.08 -22.24 -2.76
C LEU A 205 4.22 -21.81 -1.56
N LEU A 206 4.81 -21.85 -0.37
CA LEU A 206 4.24 -21.25 0.84
C LEU A 206 4.76 -19.82 1.02
N ASN A 207 3.89 -18.91 1.48
CA ASN A 207 4.29 -17.55 1.85
C ASN A 207 5.19 -17.52 3.10
N ASN A 208 5.76 -16.37 3.37
CA ASN A 208 6.41 -16.02 4.63
C ASN A 208 5.75 -14.79 5.28
N GLU A 209 4.44 -14.58 5.08
CA GLU A 209 3.70 -13.36 5.46
C GLU A 209 3.86 -12.96 6.93
N LEU A 210 4.17 -13.91 7.82
CA LEU A 210 4.39 -13.61 9.24
C LEU A 210 5.62 -12.72 9.49
N THR A 211 6.50 -12.50 8.49
CA THR A 211 7.61 -11.53 8.57
C THR A 211 7.14 -10.07 8.61
N ASP A 212 5.90 -9.79 8.21
CA ASP A 212 5.29 -8.46 8.30
C ASP A 212 5.00 -8.06 9.76
N PHE A 213 4.98 -9.01 10.71
CA PHE A 213 4.92 -8.68 12.11
C PHE A 213 6.20 -8.03 12.60
N THR A 214 6.07 -7.18 13.62
CA THR A 214 7.25 -6.66 14.31
C THR A 214 7.95 -7.78 15.08
N ALA A 215 9.22 -8.03 14.74
CA ALA A 215 10.02 -9.12 15.31
C ALA A 215 10.35 -8.90 16.80
N VAL A 216 10.57 -7.66 17.23
CA VAL A 216 10.80 -7.31 18.63
C VAL A 216 9.46 -7.16 19.32
N TYR A 217 9.18 -8.04 20.28
CA TYR A 217 7.93 -8.01 21.03
C TYR A 217 7.80 -6.73 21.86
N ASP A 218 6.68 -6.05 21.70
CA ASP A 218 6.27 -4.90 22.50
C ASP A 218 4.75 -4.98 22.68
N PRO A 219 4.23 -5.03 23.92
CA PRO A 219 2.81 -5.15 24.17
C PRO A 219 1.98 -3.96 23.66
N LYS A 220 2.60 -2.79 23.45
CA LYS A 220 1.92 -1.60 22.92
C LYS A 220 1.82 -1.62 21.39
N ASP A 221 2.55 -2.49 20.72
CA ASP A 221 2.56 -2.55 19.26
C ASP A 221 1.29 -3.21 18.73
N PRO A 222 0.48 -2.53 17.91
CA PRO A 222 -0.68 -3.14 17.28
C PRO A 222 -0.28 -4.28 16.32
N ASN A 223 0.96 -4.33 15.85
CA ASN A 223 1.51 -5.32 14.92
C ASN A 223 2.51 -6.31 15.56
N ARG A 224 2.48 -6.51 16.88
CA ARG A 224 3.22 -7.60 17.54
C ARG A 224 2.72 -8.99 17.11
N ILE A 225 3.61 -9.98 17.13
CA ILE A 225 3.32 -11.40 16.87
C ILE A 225 2.42 -11.98 17.98
N GLU A 226 1.25 -12.51 17.61
CA GLU A 226 0.32 -13.21 18.52
C GLU A 226 -0.36 -14.40 17.80
N PRO A 227 -0.72 -15.48 18.52
CA PRO A 227 -1.45 -16.60 17.92
C PRO A 227 -2.79 -16.18 17.31
N GLY A 228 -3.11 -16.69 16.11
CA GLY A 228 -4.37 -16.42 15.41
C GLY A 228 -4.50 -15.01 14.82
N LYS A 229 -3.53 -14.14 15.07
CA LYS A 229 -3.48 -12.77 14.54
C LYS A 229 -2.98 -12.74 13.11
N ARG A 230 -3.51 -11.81 12.31
CA ARG A 230 -3.05 -11.51 10.96
C ARG A 230 -1.99 -10.40 11.02
N PRO A 231 -0.84 -10.52 10.32
CA PRO A 231 0.11 -9.43 10.25
C PRO A 231 -0.49 -8.20 9.56
N ARG A 232 0.03 -7.01 9.89
CA ARG A 232 -0.37 -5.76 9.24
C ARG A 232 0.24 -5.70 7.85
N SER A 233 -0.61 -5.78 6.84
CA SER A 233 -0.21 -5.59 5.44
C SER A 233 -0.25 -4.10 5.03
N SER A 234 0.44 -3.78 3.94
CA SER A 234 0.35 -2.49 3.23
C SER A 234 -0.43 -2.55 1.90
N MET A 235 -1.07 -3.68 1.58
CA MET A 235 -1.90 -3.80 0.38
C MET A 235 -3.03 -2.74 0.35
N SER A 236 -3.07 -1.93 -0.69
CA SER A 236 -4.04 -0.82 -0.86
C SER A 236 -4.93 -0.96 -2.11
N PRO A 237 -5.62 -2.09 -2.36
CA PRO A 237 -6.60 -2.16 -3.43
C PRO A 237 -7.69 -1.10 -3.17
N THR A 238 -7.86 -0.20 -4.13
CA THR A 238 -8.69 1.00 -3.97
C THR A 238 -9.70 1.12 -5.10
N ILE A 239 -10.94 1.44 -4.74
CA ILE A 239 -12.02 1.75 -5.66
C ILE A 239 -12.54 3.14 -5.34
N VAL A 240 -12.63 4.00 -6.34
CA VAL A 240 -13.13 5.38 -6.21
C VAL A 240 -14.42 5.52 -6.99
N LEU A 241 -15.44 6.12 -6.37
CA LEU A 241 -16.74 6.39 -6.98
C LEU A 241 -16.97 7.90 -7.16
N ASP A 242 -17.57 8.28 -8.31
CA ASP A 242 -18.19 9.60 -8.54
C ASP A 242 -19.71 9.42 -8.52
N ARG A 243 -20.35 9.92 -7.45
CA ARG A 243 -21.82 9.84 -7.25
C ARG A 243 -22.37 8.43 -7.46
N GLY A 244 -21.74 7.46 -6.80
CA GLY A 244 -22.13 6.04 -6.80
C GLY A 244 -21.73 5.25 -8.05
N ARG A 245 -21.06 5.85 -9.04
CA ARG A 245 -20.54 5.14 -10.22
C ARG A 245 -19.03 4.96 -10.10
N VAL A 246 -18.53 3.81 -10.52
CA VAL A 246 -17.08 3.52 -10.58
C VAL A 246 -16.40 4.60 -11.41
N LYS A 247 -15.36 5.21 -10.82
CA LYS A 247 -14.55 6.24 -11.47
C LYS A 247 -13.12 5.77 -11.65
N TYR A 248 -12.51 5.21 -10.60
CA TYR A 248 -11.19 4.61 -10.65
C TYR A 248 -11.18 3.27 -9.92
N VAL A 249 -10.44 2.31 -10.46
CA VAL A 249 -10.03 1.08 -9.78
C VAL A 249 -8.51 1.05 -9.88
N VAL A 250 -7.81 1.00 -8.74
CA VAL A 250 -6.35 1.11 -8.72
C VAL A 250 -5.76 0.29 -7.58
N GLY A 251 -4.56 -0.22 -7.83
CA GLY A 251 -3.70 -0.82 -6.83
C GLY A 251 -2.31 -1.07 -7.40
N SER A 252 -1.41 -1.54 -6.55
CA SER A 252 -0.03 -1.82 -6.91
C SER A 252 0.49 -2.95 -6.02
N PRO A 253 1.50 -3.71 -6.47
CA PRO A 253 2.42 -4.42 -5.60
C PRO A 253 3.50 -3.50 -5.03
N GLY A 254 4.30 -3.96 -4.07
CA GLY A 254 5.42 -3.14 -3.52
C GLY A 254 5.60 -3.11 -2.00
N GLY A 255 5.01 -4.02 -1.21
CA GLY A 255 5.04 -3.93 0.26
C GLY A 255 4.51 -2.59 0.75
N ALA A 256 5.20 -1.96 1.70
CA ALA A 256 4.83 -0.63 2.18
C ALA A 256 4.79 0.48 1.11
N THR A 257 5.51 0.32 -0.01
CA THR A 257 5.43 1.29 -1.11
C THR A 257 4.10 1.27 -1.87
N ILE A 258 3.25 0.26 -1.63
CA ILE A 258 1.90 0.19 -2.22
C ILE A 258 1.07 1.41 -1.82
N ILE A 259 1.16 1.84 -0.55
CA ILE A 259 0.43 2.99 -0.01
C ILE A 259 0.80 4.27 -0.77
N THR A 260 2.10 4.56 -0.88
CA THR A 260 2.61 5.76 -1.55
C THR A 260 2.36 5.72 -3.06
N THR A 261 2.47 4.54 -3.68
CA THR A 261 2.18 4.35 -5.11
C THR A 261 0.72 4.66 -5.44
N VAL A 262 -0.22 4.08 -4.68
CA VAL A 262 -1.66 4.31 -4.91
C VAL A 262 -2.02 5.77 -4.65
N LEU A 263 -1.51 6.35 -3.56
CA LEU A 263 -1.70 7.76 -3.24
C LEU A 263 -1.19 8.67 -4.37
N GLN A 264 0.04 8.43 -4.85
CA GLN A 264 0.64 9.24 -5.90
C GLN A 264 -0.14 9.15 -7.22
N VAL A 265 -0.58 7.96 -7.62
CA VAL A 265 -1.41 7.78 -8.83
C VAL A 265 -2.71 8.58 -8.72
N LEU A 266 -3.37 8.54 -7.56
CA LEU A 266 -4.61 9.29 -7.33
C LEU A 266 -4.37 10.80 -7.36
N VAL A 267 -3.35 11.32 -6.66
CA VAL A 267 -3.01 12.76 -6.66
C VAL A 267 -2.61 13.25 -8.06
N ASN A 268 -1.77 12.48 -8.76
CA ASN A 268 -1.36 12.78 -10.14
C ASN A 268 -2.58 12.92 -11.06
N ARG A 269 -3.52 11.98 -10.95
CA ARG A 269 -4.70 11.93 -11.80
C ARG A 269 -5.74 12.98 -11.42
N ILE A 270 -6.02 13.16 -10.13
CA ILE A 270 -7.13 13.98 -9.63
C ILE A 270 -6.73 15.45 -9.54
N ASP A 271 -5.57 15.77 -9.00
CA ASP A 271 -5.17 17.15 -8.70
C ASP A 271 -4.15 17.71 -9.71
N LEU A 272 -3.21 16.89 -10.17
CA LEU A 272 -2.16 17.38 -11.08
C LEU A 272 -2.58 17.36 -12.57
N GLY A 273 -3.78 16.84 -12.86
CA GLY A 273 -4.38 16.88 -14.20
C GLY A 273 -3.74 15.93 -15.21
N MET A 274 -2.93 14.97 -14.76
CA MET A 274 -2.36 13.96 -15.64
C MET A 274 -3.46 13.05 -16.22
N THR A 275 -3.25 12.51 -17.42
CA THR A 275 -4.05 11.37 -17.89
C THR A 275 -3.73 10.13 -17.06
N LEU A 276 -4.63 9.12 -17.02
CA LEU A 276 -4.35 7.89 -16.26
C LEU A 276 -3.04 7.19 -16.68
N PRO A 277 -2.71 7.05 -17.98
CA PRO A 277 -1.41 6.53 -18.40
C PRO A 277 -0.22 7.32 -17.87
N GLN A 278 -0.29 8.65 -17.91
CA GLN A 278 0.77 9.51 -17.35
C GLN A 278 0.88 9.36 -15.83
N ALA A 279 -0.24 9.30 -15.12
CA ALA A 279 -0.26 9.15 -13.66
C ALA A 279 0.36 7.82 -13.20
N VAL A 280 0.11 6.73 -13.94
CA VAL A 280 0.72 5.42 -13.70
C VAL A 280 2.21 5.44 -14.08
N ALA A 281 2.58 5.98 -15.23
CA ALA A 281 3.96 5.96 -15.69
C ALA A 281 4.90 6.91 -14.92
N ALA A 282 4.37 7.99 -14.32
CA ALA A 282 5.17 9.00 -13.63
C ALA A 282 6.18 8.38 -12.64
N PRO A 283 7.41 8.91 -12.54
CA PRO A 283 8.39 8.41 -11.58
C PRO A 283 7.91 8.66 -10.15
N ARG A 284 8.37 7.83 -9.20
CA ARG A 284 7.80 7.76 -7.85
C ARG A 284 8.82 8.03 -6.75
N ALA A 285 8.30 8.52 -5.63
CA ALA A 285 8.99 8.65 -4.37
C ALA A 285 8.13 8.05 -3.25
N SER A 286 8.76 7.37 -2.29
CA SER A 286 8.04 6.65 -1.23
C SER A 286 8.53 7.08 0.16
N GLN A 287 8.02 8.23 0.63
CA GLN A 287 8.34 8.73 1.97
C GLN A 287 7.52 7.99 3.05
N ARG A 288 8.17 7.05 3.74
CA ARG A 288 7.56 6.16 4.74
C ARG A 288 7.93 6.55 6.18
N ASN A 289 7.95 7.86 6.44
CA ASN A 289 8.44 8.52 7.65
C ASN A 289 9.97 8.38 7.95
N VAL A 290 10.76 7.96 6.96
CA VAL A 290 12.22 7.85 7.08
C VAL A 290 12.95 9.18 6.83
N ALA A 291 14.13 9.32 7.45
CA ALA A 291 14.96 10.53 7.42
C ALA A 291 15.30 11.06 6.01
N VAL A 292 15.51 10.16 5.04
CA VAL A 292 15.78 10.49 3.63
C VAL A 292 14.81 9.71 2.77
N THR A 293 14.08 10.38 1.87
CA THR A 293 13.04 9.75 1.05
C THR A 293 13.65 8.86 -0.03
N PRO A 294 13.37 7.55 -0.05
CA PRO A 294 13.66 6.70 -1.20
C PRO A 294 12.83 7.14 -2.40
N ALA A 295 13.47 7.36 -3.53
CA ALA A 295 12.84 7.79 -4.77
C ALA A 295 13.56 7.17 -5.97
N GLU A 296 12.81 6.96 -7.05
CA GLU A 296 13.39 6.46 -8.29
C GLU A 296 14.37 7.48 -8.87
N PRO A 297 15.45 7.05 -9.55
CA PRO A 297 16.40 7.97 -10.17
C PRO A 297 15.74 9.03 -11.06
N ALA A 298 14.75 8.61 -11.88
CA ALA A 298 13.97 9.53 -12.72
C ALA A 298 13.14 10.54 -11.92
N PHE A 299 12.68 10.20 -10.71
CA PHE A 299 11.99 11.14 -9.83
C PHE A 299 12.96 12.21 -9.32
N ILE A 300 14.16 11.79 -8.90
CA ILE A 300 15.19 12.69 -8.40
C ILE A 300 15.64 13.65 -9.50
N GLU A 301 15.89 13.14 -10.70
CA GLU A 301 16.26 13.93 -11.87
C GLU A 301 15.15 14.94 -12.22
N GLN A 302 13.90 14.49 -12.29
CA GLN A 302 12.80 15.31 -12.75
C GLN A 302 12.33 16.35 -11.71
N TYR A 303 12.34 16.01 -10.42
CA TYR A 303 11.68 16.81 -9.38
C TYR A 303 12.61 17.25 -8.23
N GLY A 304 13.85 16.77 -8.18
CA GLY A 304 14.78 17.09 -7.08
C GLY A 304 15.01 18.60 -6.90
N SER A 305 15.19 19.33 -7.99
CA SER A 305 15.38 20.80 -7.95
C SER A 305 14.13 21.56 -7.49
N LEU A 306 12.94 21.02 -7.74
CA LEU A 306 11.67 21.60 -7.26
C LEU A 306 11.46 21.36 -5.77
N LEU A 307 12.05 20.30 -5.22
CA LEU A 307 11.90 19.86 -3.84
C LEU A 307 13.00 20.40 -2.91
N ALA A 308 14.19 20.69 -3.46
CA ALA A 308 15.33 21.21 -2.72
C ALA A 308 15.05 22.51 -1.93
N PRO A 309 14.29 23.50 -2.44
CA PRO A 309 13.97 24.72 -1.69
C PRO A 309 13.19 24.47 -0.39
N PHE A 310 12.42 23.38 -0.32
CA PHE A 310 11.72 22.96 0.89
C PHE A 310 12.62 22.19 1.87
N GLY A 311 13.86 21.84 1.48
CA GLY A 311 14.75 20.99 2.28
C GLY A 311 14.42 19.49 2.22
N GLN A 312 13.63 19.05 1.25
CA GLN A 312 13.34 17.63 1.05
C GLN A 312 14.61 16.89 0.61
N ARG A 313 14.96 15.83 1.33
CA ARG A 313 16.12 14.98 1.03
C ARG A 313 15.68 13.70 0.34
N LEU A 314 16.28 13.40 -0.80
CA LEU A 314 16.00 12.23 -1.62
C LEU A 314 17.23 11.32 -1.70
N THR A 315 17.01 10.02 -1.80
CA THR A 315 18.03 9.00 -2.10
C THR A 315 17.47 8.02 -3.13
N PRO A 316 18.29 7.44 -4.01
CA PRO A 316 17.84 6.35 -4.87
C PRO A 316 17.17 5.23 -4.04
N SER A 317 16.03 4.74 -4.52
CA SER A 317 15.42 3.52 -3.97
C SER A 317 16.27 2.31 -4.31
N GLY A 318 16.43 1.40 -3.33
CA GLY A 318 17.07 0.09 -3.48
C GLY A 318 18.47 0.10 -4.10
N ASP A 319 18.98 -1.10 -4.34
CA ASP A 319 20.21 -1.28 -5.11
C ASP A 319 19.90 -1.19 -6.60
N ALA A 320 20.74 -0.49 -7.36
CA ALA A 320 20.58 -0.34 -8.80
C ALA A 320 20.45 -1.71 -9.50
N PHE A 321 19.59 -1.77 -10.52
CA PHE A 321 19.30 -2.99 -11.30
C PHE A 321 18.62 -4.13 -10.50
N THR A 322 18.08 -3.83 -9.32
CA THR A 322 17.23 -4.77 -8.56
C THR A 322 15.77 -4.31 -8.59
N SER A 323 14.85 -5.22 -8.29
CA SER A 323 13.42 -4.89 -8.12
C SER A 323 13.16 -3.91 -6.97
N GLN A 324 14.12 -3.77 -6.04
CA GLN A 324 14.08 -2.78 -4.95
C GLN A 324 14.32 -1.35 -5.45
N ALA A 325 14.93 -1.19 -6.63
CA ALA A 325 15.10 0.11 -7.26
C ALA A 325 13.82 0.69 -7.86
N GLU A 326 12.82 -0.18 -8.09
CA GLU A 326 11.54 0.19 -8.69
C GLU A 326 10.45 0.29 -7.63
N ILE A 327 9.72 1.40 -7.62
CA ILE A 327 8.67 1.64 -6.62
C ILE A 327 7.33 1.21 -7.23
N GLY A 328 6.86 0.02 -6.88
CA GLY A 328 5.56 -0.51 -7.30
C GLY A 328 5.44 -0.84 -8.80
N ALA A 329 4.27 -1.36 -9.18
CA ALA A 329 3.92 -1.69 -10.56
C ALA A 329 2.38 -1.65 -10.72
N ALA A 330 1.83 -0.45 -10.79
CA ALA A 330 0.41 -0.23 -10.65
C ALA A 330 -0.39 -0.77 -11.85
N ALA A 331 -1.60 -1.27 -11.58
CA ALA A 331 -2.62 -1.48 -12.60
C ALA A 331 -3.87 -0.69 -12.21
N ALA A 332 -4.47 -0.02 -13.19
CA ALA A 332 -5.58 0.89 -12.96
C ALA A 332 -6.58 0.91 -14.12
N ILE A 333 -7.84 1.20 -13.78
CA ILE A 333 -8.92 1.45 -14.74
C ILE A 333 -9.58 2.77 -14.37
N GLU A 334 -9.74 3.66 -15.35
CA GLU A 334 -10.60 4.84 -15.27
C GLU A 334 -11.86 4.62 -16.11
N GLN A 335 -13.02 4.98 -15.56
CA GLN A 335 -14.26 5.13 -16.32
C GLN A 335 -14.62 6.62 -16.47
N ASP A 336 -14.87 7.07 -17.71
CA ASP A 336 -15.33 8.45 -17.96
C ASP A 336 -16.86 8.59 -17.77
N ARG A 337 -17.37 9.83 -17.79
CA ARG A 337 -18.81 10.09 -17.64
C ARG A 337 -19.68 9.49 -18.76
N ARG A 338 -19.09 9.11 -19.89
CA ARG A 338 -19.75 8.45 -21.02
C ARG A 338 -19.64 6.91 -20.92
N GLY A 339 -19.07 6.39 -19.84
CA GLY A 339 -18.89 4.95 -19.62
C GLY A 339 -17.68 4.35 -20.33
N ARG A 340 -16.83 5.17 -20.97
CA ARG A 340 -15.62 4.69 -21.65
C ARG A 340 -14.59 4.25 -20.62
N LEU A 341 -14.02 3.08 -20.84
CA LEU A 341 -12.95 2.53 -20.00
C LEU A 341 -11.58 2.84 -20.58
N THR A 342 -10.68 3.30 -19.73
CA THR A 342 -9.25 3.40 -19.98
C THR A 342 -8.56 2.45 -19.01
N ALA A 343 -8.09 1.30 -19.50
CA ALA A 343 -7.29 0.36 -18.73
C ALA A 343 -5.80 0.66 -18.94
N VAL A 344 -5.03 0.69 -17.85
CA VAL A 344 -3.61 1.02 -17.83
C VAL A 344 -2.90 0.04 -16.91
N ALA A 345 -1.74 -0.44 -17.34
CA ALA A 345 -0.81 -1.16 -16.50
C ALA A 345 0.55 -0.45 -16.54
N GLU A 346 1.36 -0.69 -15.52
CA GLU A 346 2.75 -0.27 -15.44
C GLU A 346 3.50 -0.57 -16.76
N PRO A 347 4.13 0.42 -17.42
CA PRO A 347 4.80 0.20 -18.69
C PRO A 347 6.17 -0.48 -18.58
N GLU A 348 6.93 -0.21 -17.52
CA GLU A 348 8.37 -0.57 -17.47
C GLU A 348 8.76 -1.34 -16.22
N ARG A 349 8.37 -0.85 -15.03
CA ARG A 349 8.80 -1.46 -13.76
C ARG A 349 8.38 -2.92 -13.70
N ARG A 350 9.28 -3.77 -13.21
CA ARG A 350 9.08 -5.22 -13.03
C ARG A 350 8.77 -5.97 -14.32
N GLY A 351 9.27 -5.46 -15.45
CA GLY A 351 9.02 -6.03 -16.78
C GLY A 351 7.67 -5.61 -17.38
N GLY A 352 7.01 -4.61 -16.80
CA GLY A 352 5.74 -4.07 -17.26
C GLY A 352 4.53 -4.91 -16.88
N GLY A 353 3.36 -4.47 -17.34
CA GLY A 353 2.08 -5.14 -17.12
C GLY A 353 1.21 -5.12 -18.37
N THR A 354 0.06 -5.81 -18.29
CA THR A 354 -0.89 -5.90 -19.41
C THR A 354 -2.20 -5.23 -19.04
N ALA A 355 -2.70 -4.37 -19.91
CA ALA A 355 -4.02 -3.77 -19.80
C ALA A 355 -4.75 -3.86 -21.14
N LEU A 356 -5.98 -4.36 -21.11
CA LEU A 356 -6.81 -4.60 -22.29
C LEU A 356 -8.25 -4.15 -22.03
N VAL A 357 -8.88 -3.59 -23.06
CA VAL A 357 -10.32 -3.32 -23.06
C VAL A 357 -10.96 -4.17 -24.16
N VAL A 358 -11.82 -5.10 -23.76
CA VAL A 358 -12.55 -5.94 -24.72
C VAL A 358 -13.59 -5.08 -25.43
N LYS A 359 -13.46 -4.94 -26.75
CA LYS A 359 -14.52 -4.42 -27.62
C LYS A 359 -15.35 -5.62 -28.07
N PRO A 360 -16.58 -5.83 -27.57
CA PRO A 360 -17.42 -6.88 -28.11
C PRO A 360 -17.64 -6.58 -29.58
N ASP A 361 -17.21 -7.53 -30.43
CA ASP A 361 -17.36 -7.42 -31.87
C ASP A 361 -18.86 -7.25 -32.16
N ARG A 362 -19.24 -6.17 -32.85
CA ARG A 362 -20.60 -6.04 -33.40
C ARG A 362 -20.69 -7.01 -34.58
N ARG A 363 -20.73 -8.31 -34.30
CA ARG A 363 -21.16 -9.26 -35.31
C ARG A 363 -22.62 -8.96 -35.62
N ARG A 364 -22.82 -8.78 -36.93
CA ARG A 364 -23.98 -8.23 -37.65
C ARG A 364 -25.30 -8.89 -37.33
#